data_AF-A0A0W0SB08-F1
#
_entry.id   AF-A0A0W0SB08-F1
#
_cell.length_a   1.000
_cell.length_b   1.000
_cell.length_c   1.000
_cell.angle_alpha   90.00
_cell.angle_beta   90.00
_cell.angle_gamma   90.00
#
_symmetry.space_group_name_H-M   'P 1'
#
loop_
_entity.id
_entity.type
_entity.pdbx_description
1 polymer ?
#
loop_
_entity_poly.entity_id
_entity_poly.type
_entity_poly.pdbx_seq_one_letter_code
_entity_poly.pdbx_strand_id
1 'polypeptide(L)'
;MGFYFNTFRQQQGDAAYNEQKYEEAYKHYSEALKTLQFHAASNGSRHNDFYDALVYVLSEIVHTKLMLIRREADNLNFDAVAHYWDDIPSMVHEMELVYKEHVIGLSQSNSNKDQVVRRVNKLLATVCEEVSDALVDQLDEKEQTTLIESQDALSKAVQWMNRAIDFQIKIEGHPYLPSSLGYLNLLERQYKETGNRDSLQMMSEYIDKQKLLELTIESALEKLELLSYVVRIALVNGQNVDALTHECQTLYTKLDEEEKENDILDDLRALIQLIPQEEEENEYDDQLNASENEETSMDQSLVDLSIDGFNTGDSFTDLASDMLVDSQPHQNQDTPPSLLTNLGPLYPFMMQNDSTSRVRVTQPYGLVVQQGFFAPSSYPSQQLGDEMPYSRALQLALKKIVTHSNQPRFLANIVSLIADFFCRFRADGIQKQNAIVLAFDLYQHVIKIDPEHHRAIEKLKELSSNHQPLIGSYQHFSKPPSPIPTSIQLSGAKNRFYQAIEELTIQLECLLMDDKDKIQEAINNIIDFIGEKLTSGAITRLPSPEIKELLIQTYWEELQESIPNSMNMKRIR
;
A
#
# COMPACT_ATOMS: atom_id res chain seq x y z
N MET A 1 19.63 9.07 8.15
CA MET A 1 18.29 9.19 8.75
C MET A 1 17.42 8.07 8.20
N GLY A 2 16.76 7.29 9.05
CA GLY A 2 15.67 6.41 8.60
C GLY A 2 14.44 7.28 8.36
N PHE A 3 14.11 7.54 7.09
CA PHE A 3 12.98 8.42 6.73
C PHE A 3 11.62 7.88 7.20
N TYR A 4 11.52 6.56 7.39
CA TYR A 4 10.31 5.88 7.87
C TYR A 4 10.65 4.67 8.77
N PHE A 5 11.70 3.93 8.42
CA PHE A 5 12.08 2.72 9.15
C PHE A 5 12.52 3.00 10.60
N ASN A 6 11.95 2.23 11.52
CA ASN A 6 12.09 2.35 12.98
C ASN A 6 11.59 3.69 13.55
N THR A 7 10.73 4.40 12.82
CA THR A 7 10.07 5.60 13.35
C THR A 7 8.93 5.24 14.28
N PHE A 8 8.57 6.17 15.16
CA PHE A 8 7.39 6.03 16.02
C PHE A 8 6.11 5.78 15.20
N ARG A 9 5.94 6.47 14.07
CA ARG A 9 4.77 6.31 13.20
C ARG A 9 4.68 4.91 12.62
N GLN A 10 5.81 4.34 12.18
CA GLN A 10 5.85 2.94 11.77
C GLN A 10 5.45 2.03 12.94
N GLN A 11 6.13 2.14 14.09
CA GLN A 11 5.89 1.21 15.21
C GLN A 11 4.45 1.23 15.73
N GLN A 12 3.82 2.41 15.82
CA GLN A 12 2.41 2.52 16.22
C GLN A 12 1.46 2.04 15.13
N GLY A 13 1.76 2.33 13.86
CA GLY A 13 1.01 1.81 12.72
C GLY A 13 1.02 0.28 12.68
N ASP A 14 2.21 -0.32 12.78
CA ASP A 14 2.42 -1.76 12.80
C ASP A 14 1.70 -2.41 14.00
N ALA A 15 1.77 -1.79 15.19
CA ALA A 15 1.09 -2.27 16.38
C ALA A 15 -0.45 -2.25 16.20
N ALA A 16 -1.01 -1.12 15.76
CA ALA A 16 -2.44 -0.99 15.48
C ALA A 16 -2.90 -1.97 14.39
N TYR A 17 -2.09 -2.17 13.34
CA TYR A 17 -2.37 -3.10 12.26
C TYR A 17 -2.45 -4.54 12.77
N ASN A 18 -1.46 -4.96 13.58
CA ASN A 18 -1.44 -6.30 14.18
C ASN A 18 -2.60 -6.52 15.17
N GLU A 19 -3.09 -5.46 15.80
CA GLU A 19 -4.31 -5.49 16.63
C GLU A 19 -5.61 -5.39 15.82
N GLN A 20 -5.54 -5.43 14.49
CA GLN A 20 -6.68 -5.29 13.55
C GLN A 20 -7.43 -3.95 13.68
N LYS A 21 -6.79 -2.93 14.24
CA LYS A 21 -7.30 -1.55 14.31
C LYS A 21 -6.88 -0.77 13.06
N TYR A 22 -7.40 -1.19 11.92
CA TYR A 22 -6.93 -0.72 10.61
C TYR A 22 -7.09 0.80 10.39
N GLU A 23 -8.13 1.44 10.95
CA GLU A 23 -8.30 2.89 10.87
C GLU A 23 -7.23 3.67 11.64
N GLU A 24 -6.82 3.13 12.80
CA GLU A 24 -5.74 3.72 13.61
C GLU A 24 -4.39 3.52 12.91
N ALA A 25 -4.13 2.32 12.36
CA ALA A 25 -2.96 2.05 11.54
C ALA A 25 -2.87 2.99 10.33
N TYR A 26 -3.99 3.14 9.60
CA TYR A 26 -4.10 4.03 8.44
C TYR A 26 -3.77 5.48 8.80
N LYS A 27 -4.23 5.97 9.96
CA LYS A 27 -3.91 7.31 10.45
C LYS A 27 -2.40 7.48 10.64
N HIS A 28 -1.74 6.54 11.31
CA HIS A 28 -0.30 6.59 11.57
C HIS A 28 0.53 6.53 10.29
N TYR A 29 0.20 5.65 9.35
CA TYR A 29 0.89 5.58 8.06
C TYR A 29 0.64 6.83 7.20
N SER A 30 -0.56 7.38 7.22
CA SER A 30 -0.87 8.64 6.53
C SER A 30 -0.08 9.82 7.08
N GLU A 31 0.10 9.89 8.40
CA GLU A 31 0.96 10.89 9.04
C GLU A 31 2.43 10.70 8.64
N ALA A 32 2.92 9.46 8.56
CA ALA A 32 4.26 9.18 8.05
C ALA A 32 4.43 9.65 6.59
N LEU A 33 3.43 9.44 5.73
CA LEU A 33 3.45 9.93 4.35
C LEU A 33 3.53 11.47 4.30
N LYS A 34 2.77 12.17 5.15
CA LYS A 34 2.86 13.64 5.26
C LYS A 34 4.27 14.09 5.64
N THR A 35 4.90 13.43 6.62
CA THR A 35 6.30 13.73 7.00
C THR A 35 7.26 13.55 5.82
N LEU A 36 7.11 12.48 5.03
CA LEU A 36 7.90 12.29 3.81
C LEU A 36 7.64 13.39 2.76
N GLN A 37 6.40 13.82 2.60
CA GLN A 37 6.05 14.92 1.68
C GLN A 37 6.68 16.24 2.11
N PHE A 38 6.68 16.56 3.41
CA PHE A 38 7.38 17.74 3.94
C PHE A 38 8.90 17.67 3.70
N HIS A 39 9.50 16.49 3.86
CA HIS A 39 10.91 16.28 3.53
C HIS A 39 11.19 16.45 2.03
N ALA A 40 10.28 16.01 1.16
CA ALA A 40 10.41 16.16 -0.28
C ALA A 40 10.32 17.61 -0.76
N ALA A 41 9.65 18.47 0.00
CA ALA A 41 9.49 19.89 -0.28
C ALA A 41 10.66 20.74 0.23
N SER A 42 11.32 20.33 1.33
CA SER A 42 12.44 21.07 1.95
C SER A 42 13.81 20.80 1.32
N ASN A 43 14.03 19.62 0.71
CA ASN A 43 15.34 19.21 0.19
C ASN A 43 15.45 19.18 -1.35
N GLY A 44 16.50 19.82 -1.88
CA GLY A 44 16.83 19.80 -3.32
C GLY A 44 17.53 18.53 -3.83
N SER A 45 17.99 17.64 -2.95
CA SER A 45 18.60 16.36 -3.34
C SER A 45 17.94 15.19 -2.63
N ARG A 46 17.11 14.44 -3.35
CA ARG A 46 16.45 13.22 -2.85
C ARG A 46 17.46 12.06 -2.85
N HIS A 47 17.41 11.20 -1.84
CA HIS A 47 18.31 10.05 -1.67
C HIS A 47 17.55 8.75 -1.90
N ASN A 48 18.24 7.68 -2.27
CA ASN A 48 17.62 6.37 -2.51
C ASN A 48 16.83 5.87 -1.27
N ASP A 49 17.33 6.13 -0.07
CA ASP A 49 16.66 5.77 1.20
C ASP A 49 15.30 6.48 1.37
N PHE A 50 15.15 7.69 0.80
CA PHE A 50 13.88 8.41 0.80
C PHE A 50 12.88 7.72 -0.13
N TYR A 51 13.30 7.33 -1.33
CA TYR A 51 12.43 6.64 -2.28
C TYR A 51 12.03 5.25 -1.80
N ASP A 52 12.94 4.53 -1.16
CA ASP A 52 12.64 3.25 -0.51
C ASP A 52 11.59 3.43 0.61
N ALA A 53 11.75 4.45 1.46
CA ALA A 53 10.78 4.77 2.49
C ALA A 53 9.41 5.17 1.91
N LEU A 54 9.38 5.95 0.82
CA LEU A 54 8.15 6.36 0.16
C LEU A 54 7.38 5.16 -0.42
N VAL A 55 8.07 4.26 -1.12
CA VAL A 55 7.46 3.03 -1.65
C VAL A 55 6.88 2.19 -0.51
N TYR A 56 7.63 2.05 0.59
CA TYR A 56 7.19 1.26 1.73
C TYR A 56 5.97 1.86 2.42
N VAL A 57 5.96 3.18 2.72
CA VAL A 57 4.80 3.84 3.33
C VAL A 57 3.55 3.76 2.45
N LEU A 58 3.69 4.00 1.14
CA LEU A 58 2.57 3.86 0.21
C LEU A 58 2.01 2.43 0.23
N SER A 59 2.90 1.43 0.30
CA SER A 59 2.48 0.03 0.37
C SER A 59 1.70 -0.30 1.63
N GLU A 60 2.12 0.18 2.80
CA GLU A 60 1.44 -0.05 4.09
C GLU A 60 0.08 0.65 4.13
N ILE A 61 -0.02 1.86 3.56
CA ILE A 61 -1.30 2.56 3.38
C ILE A 61 -2.25 1.76 2.51
N VAL A 62 -1.79 1.32 1.33
CA VAL A 62 -2.62 0.54 0.40
C VAL A 62 -3.05 -0.78 1.04
N HIS A 63 -2.12 -1.50 1.68
CA HIS A 63 -2.42 -2.74 2.38
C HIS A 63 -3.51 -2.55 3.45
N THR A 64 -3.37 -1.51 4.28
CA THR A 64 -4.34 -1.20 5.34
C THR A 64 -5.71 -0.85 4.76
N LYS A 65 -5.76 -0.05 3.69
CA LYS A 65 -7.02 0.26 3.00
C LYS A 65 -7.68 -0.99 2.40
N LEU A 66 -6.91 -1.95 1.90
CA LEU A 66 -7.45 -3.21 1.38
C LEU A 66 -8.06 -4.09 2.47
N MET A 67 -7.49 -4.08 3.68
CA MET A 67 -8.11 -4.75 4.84
C MET A 67 -9.44 -4.10 5.24
N LEU A 68 -9.52 -2.76 5.19
CA LEU A 68 -10.78 -2.04 5.39
C LEU A 68 -11.79 -2.38 4.30
N ILE A 69 -11.39 -2.42 3.02
CA ILE A 69 -12.26 -2.80 1.90
C ILE A 69 -12.83 -4.20 2.10
N ARG A 70 -12.00 -5.18 2.44
CA ARG A 70 -12.46 -6.56 2.71
C ARG A 70 -13.52 -6.57 3.80
N ARG A 71 -13.25 -5.93 4.94
CA ARG A 71 -14.20 -5.85 6.06
C ARG A 71 -15.51 -5.18 5.65
N GLU A 72 -15.48 -4.10 4.86
CA GLU A 72 -16.70 -3.43 4.41
C GLU A 72 -17.46 -4.22 3.34
N ALA A 73 -16.76 -4.99 2.50
CA ALA A 73 -17.38 -5.89 1.53
C ALA A 73 -18.12 -7.04 2.22
N ASP A 74 -17.52 -7.65 3.26
CA ASP A 74 -18.17 -8.68 4.09
C ASP A 74 -19.44 -8.15 4.77
N ASN A 75 -19.46 -6.85 5.11
CA ASN A 75 -20.63 -6.16 5.68
C ASN A 75 -21.60 -5.63 4.62
N LEU A 76 -21.38 -5.95 3.34
CA LEU A 76 -22.15 -5.47 2.19
C LEU A 76 -22.24 -3.94 2.07
N ASN A 77 -21.26 -3.21 2.61
CA ASN A 77 -21.18 -1.75 2.63
C ASN A 77 -20.35 -1.21 1.44
N PHE A 78 -20.89 -1.35 0.23
CA PHE A 78 -20.16 -1.02 -1.00
C PHE A 78 -19.91 0.47 -1.22
N ASP A 79 -20.64 1.36 -0.55
CA ASP A 79 -20.35 2.79 -0.55
C ASP A 79 -19.02 3.08 0.18
N ALA A 80 -18.77 2.40 1.31
CA ALA A 80 -17.49 2.50 2.02
C ALA A 80 -16.36 1.83 1.23
N VAL A 81 -16.62 0.70 0.57
CA VAL A 81 -15.66 0.07 -0.35
C VAL A 81 -15.20 1.05 -1.44
N ALA A 82 -16.15 1.72 -2.09
CA ALA A 82 -15.84 2.74 -3.10
C ALA A 82 -15.02 3.90 -2.52
N HIS A 83 -15.41 4.39 -1.34
CA HIS A 83 -14.69 5.47 -0.67
C HIS A 83 -13.22 5.12 -0.37
N TYR A 84 -12.94 3.93 0.15
CA TYR A 84 -11.57 3.51 0.41
C TYR A 84 -10.77 3.28 -0.87
N TRP A 85 -11.43 2.81 -1.93
CA TRP A 85 -10.83 2.52 -3.23
C TRP A 85 -10.36 3.79 -3.97
N ASP A 86 -11.04 4.93 -3.83
CA ASP A 86 -10.83 6.13 -4.64
C ASP A 86 -9.35 6.56 -4.78
N ASP A 87 -8.56 6.53 -3.70
CA ASP A 87 -7.15 6.93 -3.75
C ASP A 87 -6.18 5.79 -4.09
N ILE A 88 -6.61 4.53 -4.05
CA ILE A 88 -5.71 3.38 -4.25
C ILE A 88 -5.04 3.40 -5.63
N PRO A 89 -5.75 3.63 -6.75
CA PRO A 89 -5.11 3.65 -8.07
C PRO A 89 -3.97 4.66 -8.20
N SER A 90 -4.11 5.86 -7.62
CA SER A 90 -3.07 6.90 -7.68
C SER A 90 -1.88 6.52 -6.80
N MET A 91 -2.12 6.02 -5.58
CA MET A 91 -1.08 5.55 -4.67
C MET A 91 -0.29 4.38 -5.25
N VAL A 92 -0.97 3.40 -5.86
CA VAL A 92 -0.32 2.25 -6.51
C VAL A 92 0.50 2.70 -7.70
N HIS A 93 -0.03 3.60 -8.53
CA HIS A 93 0.71 4.14 -9.67
C HIS A 93 1.99 4.86 -9.23
N GLU A 94 1.90 5.71 -8.20
CA GLU A 94 3.05 6.41 -7.64
C GLU A 94 4.07 5.44 -7.04
N MET A 95 3.61 4.46 -6.26
CA MET A 95 4.45 3.41 -5.67
C MET A 95 5.21 2.65 -6.77
N GLU A 96 4.53 2.18 -7.82
CA GLU A 96 5.13 1.46 -8.95
C GLU A 96 6.15 2.34 -9.70
N LEU A 97 5.82 3.61 -9.93
CA LEU A 97 6.69 4.56 -10.63
C LEU A 97 7.97 4.82 -9.84
N VAL A 98 7.85 5.20 -8.56
CA VAL A 98 9.00 5.47 -7.69
C VAL A 98 9.87 4.22 -7.54
N TYR A 99 9.25 3.06 -7.36
CA TYR A 99 9.97 1.80 -7.27
C TYR A 99 10.80 1.54 -8.53
N LYS A 100 10.19 1.66 -9.71
CA LYS A 100 10.84 1.41 -11.00
C LYS A 100 11.95 2.42 -11.32
N GLU A 101 11.76 3.69 -10.99
CA GLU A 101 12.71 4.75 -11.34
C GLU A 101 13.89 4.87 -10.37
N HIS A 102 13.68 4.52 -9.09
CA HIS A 102 14.61 4.89 -8.02
C HIS A 102 15.02 3.77 -7.08
N VAL A 103 14.25 2.67 -6.99
CA VAL A 103 14.48 1.63 -5.98
C VAL A 103 14.93 0.31 -6.59
N ILE A 104 14.45 -0.03 -7.78
CA ILE A 104 14.76 -1.30 -8.44
C ILE A 104 16.28 -1.45 -8.66
N GLY A 105 16.81 -2.63 -8.35
CA GLY A 105 18.24 -2.95 -8.49
C GLY A 105 19.13 -2.50 -7.32
N LEU A 106 18.59 -1.79 -6.32
CA LEU A 106 19.30 -1.50 -5.08
C LEU A 106 19.28 -2.72 -4.15
N SER A 107 20.43 -3.38 -3.96
CA SER A 107 20.52 -4.61 -3.17
C SER A 107 20.20 -4.45 -1.68
N GLN A 108 20.26 -3.23 -1.15
CA GLN A 108 20.06 -2.94 0.27
C GLN A 108 18.67 -2.37 0.60
N SER A 109 17.83 -2.04 -0.39
CA SER A 109 16.51 -1.48 -0.12
C SER A 109 15.56 -2.50 0.49
N ASN A 110 14.76 -2.07 1.45
CA ASN A 110 13.77 -2.91 2.10
C ASN A 110 12.67 -3.30 1.10
N SER A 111 12.27 -2.36 0.24
CA SER A 111 11.23 -2.62 -0.78
C SER A 111 11.59 -3.76 -1.74
N ASN A 112 12.87 -3.90 -2.11
CA ASN A 112 13.32 -5.01 -2.98
C ASN A 112 13.35 -6.33 -2.22
N LYS A 113 13.86 -6.34 -0.98
CA LYS A 113 13.96 -7.55 -0.15
C LYS A 113 12.59 -8.15 0.14
N ASP A 114 11.63 -7.30 0.46
CA ASP A 114 10.29 -7.74 0.86
C ASP A 114 9.33 -7.93 -0.32
N GLN A 115 9.81 -7.65 -1.54
CA GLN A 115 9.04 -7.66 -2.78
C GLN A 115 7.75 -6.84 -2.67
N VAL A 116 7.85 -5.64 -2.08
CA VAL A 116 6.72 -4.82 -1.62
C VAL A 116 5.68 -4.60 -2.72
N VAL A 117 6.11 -4.13 -3.90
CA VAL A 117 5.19 -3.88 -5.03
C VAL A 117 4.47 -5.15 -5.47
N ARG A 118 5.19 -6.28 -5.52
CA ARG A 118 4.59 -7.58 -5.90
C ARG A 118 3.57 -8.03 -4.86
N ARG A 119 3.86 -7.87 -3.57
CA ARG A 119 2.96 -8.21 -2.46
C ARG A 119 1.68 -7.38 -2.50
N VAL A 120 1.80 -6.07 -2.72
CA VAL A 120 0.64 -5.17 -2.85
C VAL A 120 -0.22 -5.54 -4.05
N ASN A 121 0.37 -5.74 -5.22
CA ASN A 121 -0.38 -6.16 -6.41
C ASN A 121 -1.07 -7.51 -6.20
N LYS A 122 -0.42 -8.47 -5.51
CA LYS A 122 -1.04 -9.75 -5.18
C LYS A 122 -2.26 -9.58 -4.29
N LEU A 123 -2.14 -8.74 -3.25
CA LEU A 123 -3.25 -8.46 -2.36
C LEU A 123 -4.40 -7.71 -3.06
N LEU A 124 -4.07 -6.76 -3.94
CA LEU A 124 -5.05 -6.06 -4.77
C LEU A 124 -5.85 -7.04 -5.63
N ALA A 125 -5.17 -7.99 -6.28
CA ALA A 125 -5.84 -9.03 -7.05
C ALA A 125 -6.86 -9.79 -6.19
N THR A 126 -6.42 -10.32 -5.04
CA THR A 126 -7.28 -11.08 -4.12
C THR A 126 -8.46 -10.27 -3.59
N VAL A 127 -8.23 -9.05 -3.11
CA VAL A 127 -9.31 -8.22 -2.54
C VAL A 127 -10.30 -7.75 -3.61
N CYS A 128 -9.83 -7.46 -4.84
CA CYS A 128 -10.74 -7.15 -5.94
C CYS A 128 -11.65 -8.34 -6.32
N GLU A 129 -11.11 -9.56 -6.28
CA GLU A 129 -11.88 -10.80 -6.52
C GLU A 129 -12.90 -11.01 -5.40
N GLU A 130 -12.51 -10.92 -4.13
CA GLU A 130 -13.42 -11.02 -2.97
C GLU A 130 -14.55 -9.98 -3.01
N VAL A 131 -14.27 -8.74 -3.42
CA VAL A 131 -15.31 -7.71 -3.60
C VAL A 131 -16.27 -8.06 -4.74
N SER A 132 -15.76 -8.68 -5.82
CA SER A 132 -16.60 -9.17 -6.91
C SER A 132 -17.52 -10.28 -6.41
N ASP A 133 -17.00 -11.24 -5.65
CA ASP A 133 -17.77 -12.38 -5.14
C ASP A 133 -18.84 -11.90 -4.14
N ALA A 134 -18.49 -11.01 -3.21
CA ALA A 134 -19.44 -10.43 -2.26
C ALA A 134 -20.60 -9.66 -2.95
N LEU A 135 -20.34 -9.05 -4.12
CA LEU A 135 -21.39 -8.41 -4.92
C LEU A 135 -22.34 -9.44 -5.54
N VAL A 136 -21.83 -10.60 -5.93
CA VAL A 136 -22.64 -11.72 -6.47
C VAL A 136 -23.44 -12.38 -5.36
N ASP A 137 -22.82 -12.66 -4.22
CA ASP A 137 -23.50 -13.25 -3.05
C ASP A 137 -24.67 -12.36 -2.61
N GLN A 138 -24.47 -11.03 -2.60
CA GLN A 138 -25.56 -10.08 -2.31
C GLN A 138 -26.74 -10.20 -3.29
N LEU A 139 -26.48 -10.54 -4.56
CA LEU A 139 -27.55 -10.73 -5.54
C LEU A 139 -28.31 -12.02 -5.31
N ASP A 140 -27.61 -13.08 -4.92
CA ASP A 140 -28.22 -14.40 -4.71
C ASP A 140 -29.03 -14.45 -3.41
N GLU A 141 -28.64 -13.69 -2.38
CA GLU A 141 -29.39 -13.58 -1.12
C GLU A 141 -30.68 -12.76 -1.21
N LYS A 142 -30.76 -11.80 -2.14
CA LYS A 142 -31.89 -10.88 -2.23
C LYS A 142 -32.98 -11.41 -3.16
N GLU A 143 -33.96 -12.11 -2.59
CA GLU A 143 -35.15 -12.65 -3.29
C GLU A 143 -35.97 -11.61 -4.09
N GLN A 144 -35.83 -10.30 -3.79
CA GLN A 144 -36.60 -9.21 -4.41
C GLN A 144 -35.72 -8.07 -4.94
N THR A 145 -34.59 -8.41 -5.57
CA THR A 145 -33.78 -7.40 -6.29
C THR A 145 -34.49 -6.98 -7.59
N THR A 146 -34.59 -5.68 -7.85
CA THR A 146 -35.12 -5.23 -9.14
C THR A 146 -34.14 -5.55 -10.26
N LEU A 147 -34.62 -5.78 -11.49
CA LEU A 147 -33.75 -6.08 -12.63
C LEU A 147 -32.68 -5.00 -12.88
N ILE A 148 -32.98 -3.74 -12.56
CA ILE A 148 -32.04 -2.61 -12.68
C ILE A 148 -30.91 -2.72 -11.63
N GLU A 149 -31.26 -3.04 -10.38
CA GLU A 149 -30.28 -3.22 -9.31
C GLU A 149 -29.40 -4.45 -9.55
N SER A 150 -29.99 -5.55 -10.06
CA SER A 150 -29.24 -6.76 -10.46
C SER A 150 -28.20 -6.42 -11.51
N GLN A 151 -28.62 -5.70 -12.56
CA GLN A 151 -27.75 -5.32 -13.65
C GLN A 151 -26.62 -4.37 -13.21
N ASP A 152 -26.90 -3.42 -12.31
CA ASP A 152 -25.88 -2.50 -11.77
C ASP A 152 -24.85 -3.23 -10.91
N ALA A 153 -25.30 -4.09 -9.98
CA ALA A 153 -24.42 -4.88 -9.13
C ALA A 153 -23.57 -5.86 -9.95
N LEU A 154 -24.15 -6.55 -10.92
CA LEU A 154 -23.43 -7.47 -11.80
C LEU A 154 -22.39 -6.74 -12.66
N SER A 155 -22.74 -5.54 -13.18
CA SER A 155 -21.78 -4.68 -13.88
C SER A 155 -20.61 -4.26 -12.98
N LYS A 156 -20.88 -3.97 -11.70
CA LYS A 156 -19.82 -3.67 -10.71
C LYS A 156 -18.97 -4.90 -10.41
N ALA A 157 -19.56 -6.08 -10.24
CA ALA A 157 -18.84 -7.33 -10.03
C ALA A 157 -17.88 -7.62 -11.20
N VAL A 158 -18.36 -7.54 -12.44
CA VAL A 158 -17.54 -7.67 -13.66
C VAL A 158 -16.36 -6.68 -13.65
N GLN A 159 -16.58 -5.43 -13.24
CA GLN A 159 -15.50 -4.43 -13.14
C GLN A 159 -14.46 -4.79 -12.07
N TRP A 160 -14.88 -5.28 -10.91
CA TRP A 160 -13.99 -5.69 -9.83
C TRP A 160 -13.19 -6.93 -10.20
N MET A 161 -13.81 -7.94 -10.79
CA MET A 161 -13.13 -9.12 -11.30
C MET A 161 -12.11 -8.76 -12.39
N ASN A 162 -12.45 -7.85 -13.30
CA ASN A 162 -11.51 -7.38 -14.33
C ASN A 162 -10.29 -6.68 -13.70
N ARG A 163 -10.48 -5.87 -12.65
CA ARG A 163 -9.37 -5.29 -11.89
C ARG A 163 -8.50 -6.36 -11.25
N ALA A 164 -9.10 -7.40 -10.67
CA ALA A 164 -8.37 -8.52 -10.08
C ALA A 164 -7.44 -9.17 -11.13
N ILE A 165 -7.98 -9.50 -12.29
CA ILE A 165 -7.26 -10.05 -13.44
C ILE A 165 -6.12 -9.12 -13.91
N ASP A 166 -6.36 -7.81 -14.02
CA ASP A 166 -5.34 -6.85 -14.43
C ASP A 166 -4.13 -6.86 -13.45
N PHE A 167 -4.39 -6.98 -12.15
CA PHE A 167 -3.32 -7.11 -11.15
C PHE A 167 -2.61 -8.47 -11.22
N GLN A 168 -3.32 -9.57 -11.49
CA GLN A 168 -2.69 -10.89 -11.71
C GLN A 168 -1.74 -10.87 -12.90
N ILE A 169 -2.18 -10.31 -14.03
CA ILE A 169 -1.37 -10.18 -15.26
C ILE A 169 -0.11 -9.35 -15.00
N LYS A 170 -0.18 -8.28 -14.19
CA LYS A 170 1.00 -7.50 -13.80
C LYS A 170 2.05 -8.31 -13.04
N ILE A 171 1.64 -9.32 -12.27
CA ILE A 171 2.52 -10.11 -11.40
C ILE A 171 3.12 -11.31 -12.13
N GLU A 172 2.28 -12.05 -12.86
CA GLU A 172 2.64 -13.35 -13.43
C GLU A 172 2.74 -13.33 -14.97
N GLY A 173 2.26 -12.26 -15.60
CA GLY A 173 2.19 -12.14 -17.06
C GLY A 173 0.99 -12.83 -17.69
N HIS A 174 0.18 -13.55 -16.90
CA HIS A 174 -1.08 -14.19 -17.30
C HIS A 174 -2.08 -14.17 -16.13
N PRO A 175 -3.39 -14.26 -16.39
CA PRO A 175 -4.39 -14.45 -15.33
C PRO A 175 -4.34 -15.88 -14.76
N TYR A 176 -4.90 -16.06 -13.57
CA TYR A 176 -5.21 -17.39 -13.05
C TYR A 176 -6.47 -17.92 -13.72
N LEU A 177 -6.48 -19.21 -14.06
CA LEU A 177 -7.63 -19.84 -14.72
C LEU A 177 -8.93 -19.69 -13.90
N PRO A 178 -8.98 -19.94 -12.57
CA PRO A 178 -10.19 -19.75 -11.79
C PRO A 178 -10.78 -18.34 -11.89
N SER A 179 -9.95 -17.29 -11.79
CA SER A 179 -10.43 -15.91 -11.92
C SER A 179 -10.89 -15.58 -13.35
N SER A 180 -10.25 -16.18 -14.37
CA SER A 180 -10.73 -16.10 -15.76
C SER A 180 -12.10 -16.77 -15.94
N LEU A 181 -12.31 -17.93 -15.33
CA LEU A 181 -13.60 -18.63 -15.35
C LEU A 181 -14.67 -17.82 -14.60
N GLY A 182 -14.36 -17.31 -13.41
CA GLY A 182 -15.24 -16.40 -12.66
C GLY A 182 -15.64 -15.17 -13.47
N TYR A 183 -14.70 -14.55 -14.19
CA TYR A 183 -15.01 -13.44 -15.10
C TYR A 183 -15.96 -13.83 -16.24
N LEU A 184 -15.72 -14.99 -16.87
CA LEU A 184 -16.58 -15.50 -17.93
C LEU A 184 -17.98 -15.86 -17.41
N ASN A 185 -18.08 -16.43 -16.21
CA ASN A 185 -19.33 -16.72 -15.53
C ASN A 185 -20.15 -15.44 -15.30
N LEU A 186 -19.52 -14.37 -14.80
CA LEU A 186 -20.20 -13.08 -14.60
C LEU A 186 -20.74 -12.49 -15.91
N LEU A 187 -19.97 -12.56 -16.99
CA LEU A 187 -20.41 -12.11 -18.32
C LEU A 187 -21.53 -12.98 -18.88
N GLU A 188 -21.46 -14.29 -18.66
CA GLU A 188 -22.51 -15.23 -19.06
C GLU A 188 -23.81 -14.93 -18.31
N ARG A 189 -23.74 -14.74 -16.99
CA ARG A 189 -24.88 -14.35 -16.15
C ARG A 189 -25.48 -13.04 -16.65
N GLN A 190 -24.65 -12.06 -16.99
CA GLN A 190 -25.11 -10.77 -17.53
C GLN A 190 -25.83 -10.95 -18.87
N TYR A 191 -25.32 -11.83 -19.73
CA TYR A 191 -25.99 -12.18 -20.98
C TYR A 191 -27.32 -12.89 -20.73
N LYS A 192 -27.38 -13.86 -19.81
CA LYS A 192 -28.60 -14.60 -19.46
C LYS A 192 -29.69 -13.66 -18.92
N GLU A 193 -29.33 -12.69 -18.09
CA GLU A 193 -30.27 -11.71 -17.51
C GLU A 193 -30.76 -10.66 -18.51
N THR A 194 -29.89 -10.16 -19.39
CA THR A 194 -30.20 -9.00 -20.24
C THR A 194 -30.47 -9.33 -21.71
N GLY A 195 -30.03 -10.51 -22.17
CA GLY A 195 -29.95 -10.86 -23.58
C GLY A 195 -28.94 -10.02 -24.37
N ASN A 196 -28.09 -9.21 -23.71
CA ASN A 196 -27.17 -8.31 -24.39
C ASN A 196 -25.99 -9.08 -25.00
N ARG A 197 -25.90 -9.04 -26.33
CA ARG A 197 -24.81 -9.68 -27.08
C ARG A 197 -23.43 -9.07 -26.83
N ASP A 198 -23.35 -7.85 -26.28
CA ASP A 198 -22.07 -7.23 -25.92
C ASP A 198 -21.29 -8.08 -24.92
N SER A 199 -21.97 -8.75 -23.96
CA SER A 199 -21.32 -9.63 -22.99
C SER A 199 -20.69 -10.85 -23.68
N LEU A 200 -21.35 -11.44 -24.67
CA LEU A 200 -20.77 -12.55 -25.47
C LEU A 200 -19.57 -12.10 -26.29
N GLN A 201 -19.62 -10.88 -26.84
CA GLN A 201 -18.48 -10.30 -27.54
C GLN A 201 -17.29 -10.11 -26.58
N MET A 202 -17.54 -9.59 -25.38
CA MET A 202 -16.50 -9.45 -24.35
C MET A 202 -15.90 -10.81 -23.95
N MET A 203 -16.72 -11.85 -23.80
CA MET A 203 -16.24 -13.22 -23.54
C MET A 203 -15.32 -13.71 -24.66
N SER A 204 -15.75 -13.58 -25.92
CA SER A 204 -14.96 -13.99 -27.09
C SER A 204 -13.63 -13.24 -27.16
N GLU A 205 -13.66 -11.91 -27.04
CA GLU A 205 -12.46 -11.07 -27.06
C GLU A 205 -11.51 -11.41 -25.91
N TYR A 206 -12.03 -11.72 -24.73
CA TYR A 206 -11.23 -12.10 -23.56
C TYR A 206 -10.57 -13.47 -23.73
N ILE A 207 -11.32 -14.50 -24.17
CA ILE A 207 -10.81 -15.84 -24.45
C ILE A 207 -9.66 -15.79 -25.45
N ASP A 208 -9.85 -15.04 -26.55
CA ASP A 208 -8.82 -14.86 -27.58
C ASP A 208 -7.61 -14.08 -27.07
N LYS A 209 -7.85 -12.96 -26.37
CA LYS A 209 -6.78 -12.09 -25.85
C LYS A 209 -5.88 -12.82 -24.86
N GLN A 210 -6.47 -13.60 -23.95
CA GLN A 210 -5.73 -14.35 -22.93
C GLN A 210 -5.33 -15.75 -23.39
N LYS A 211 -5.67 -16.14 -24.62
CA LYS A 211 -5.35 -17.44 -25.21
C LYS A 211 -5.79 -18.61 -24.33
N LEU A 212 -6.98 -18.51 -23.72
CA LEU A 212 -7.42 -19.48 -22.72
C LEU A 212 -7.52 -20.91 -23.27
N LEU A 213 -7.85 -21.06 -24.56
CA LEU A 213 -7.89 -22.36 -25.24
C LEU A 213 -6.51 -22.96 -25.54
N GLU A 214 -5.44 -22.15 -25.47
CA GLU A 214 -4.05 -22.63 -25.61
C GLU A 214 -3.46 -23.07 -24.27
N LEU A 215 -4.14 -22.79 -23.14
CA LEU A 215 -3.68 -23.18 -21.81
C LEU A 215 -3.79 -24.70 -21.61
N THR A 216 -2.80 -25.28 -20.93
CA THR A 216 -2.87 -26.68 -20.51
C THR A 216 -3.71 -26.77 -19.23
N ILE A 217 -4.97 -27.16 -19.37
CA ILE A 217 -5.92 -27.32 -18.26
C ILE A 217 -5.95 -28.80 -17.86
N GLU A 218 -5.53 -29.10 -16.63
CA GLU A 218 -5.47 -30.47 -16.10
C GLU A 218 -6.85 -30.97 -15.65
N SER A 219 -7.67 -30.10 -15.06
CA SER A 219 -9.03 -30.42 -14.63
C SER A 219 -9.98 -30.57 -15.83
N ALA A 220 -10.64 -31.72 -15.94
CA ALA A 220 -11.64 -31.96 -16.97
C ALA A 220 -12.86 -31.04 -16.78
N LEU A 221 -13.25 -30.77 -15.53
CA LEU A 221 -14.38 -29.90 -15.20
C LEU A 221 -14.12 -28.44 -15.57
N GLU A 222 -12.97 -27.88 -15.20
CA GLU A 222 -12.60 -26.50 -15.57
C GLU A 222 -12.51 -26.33 -17.09
N LYS A 223 -12.00 -27.36 -17.80
CA LYS A 223 -11.95 -27.34 -19.26
C LYS A 223 -13.36 -27.40 -19.87
N LEU A 224 -14.26 -28.19 -19.30
CA LEU A 224 -15.66 -28.24 -19.71
C LEU A 224 -16.37 -26.91 -19.48
N GLU A 225 -16.12 -26.26 -18.35
CA GLU A 225 -16.63 -24.92 -18.06
C GLU A 225 -16.17 -23.91 -19.11
N LEU A 226 -14.87 -23.86 -19.42
CA LEU A 226 -14.36 -22.99 -20.49
C LEU A 226 -15.02 -23.28 -21.85
N LEU A 227 -15.16 -24.56 -22.22
CA LEU A 227 -15.79 -24.95 -23.47
C LEU A 227 -17.29 -24.61 -23.49
N SER A 228 -17.98 -24.62 -22.35
CA SER A 228 -19.39 -24.23 -22.26
C SER A 228 -19.61 -22.80 -22.75
N TYR A 229 -18.71 -21.88 -22.38
CA TYR A 229 -18.71 -20.50 -22.82
C TYR A 229 -18.47 -20.39 -24.33
N VAL A 230 -17.50 -21.15 -24.87
CA VAL A 230 -17.19 -21.17 -26.31
C VAL A 230 -18.37 -21.73 -27.12
N VAL A 231 -18.99 -22.81 -26.66
CA VAL A 231 -20.19 -23.41 -27.28
C VAL A 231 -21.32 -22.39 -27.30
N ARG A 232 -21.56 -21.66 -26.20
CA ARG A 232 -22.60 -20.63 -26.14
C ARG A 232 -22.36 -19.53 -27.17
N ILE A 233 -21.13 -19.01 -27.26
CA ILE A 233 -20.74 -17.99 -28.26
C ILE A 233 -20.97 -18.52 -29.68
N ALA A 234 -20.53 -19.75 -29.96
CA ALA A 234 -20.64 -20.37 -31.28
C ALA A 234 -22.10 -20.59 -31.70
N LEU A 235 -22.94 -21.10 -30.80
CA LEU A 235 -24.38 -21.32 -31.04
C LEU A 235 -25.09 -19.99 -31.36
N VAL A 236 -24.86 -18.93 -30.58
CA VAL A 236 -25.49 -17.63 -30.81
C VAL A 236 -25.03 -16.98 -32.13
N ASN A 237 -23.79 -17.26 -32.54
CA ASN A 237 -23.23 -16.80 -33.80
C ASN A 237 -23.57 -17.71 -35.01
N GLY A 238 -24.29 -18.81 -34.80
CA GLY A 238 -24.65 -19.76 -35.87
C GLY A 238 -23.45 -20.53 -36.45
N GLN A 239 -22.40 -20.74 -35.65
CA GLN A 239 -21.22 -21.51 -36.03
C GLN A 239 -21.47 -23.02 -35.82
N ASN A 240 -20.74 -23.86 -36.55
CA ASN A 240 -20.79 -25.31 -36.34
C ASN A 240 -20.12 -25.65 -34.99
N VAL A 241 -20.84 -26.39 -34.14
CA VAL A 241 -20.38 -26.80 -32.80
C VAL A 241 -20.05 -28.30 -32.70
N ASP A 242 -20.14 -29.08 -33.76
CA ASP A 242 -20.01 -30.55 -33.73
C ASP A 242 -18.68 -30.99 -33.11
N ALA A 243 -17.59 -30.32 -33.48
CA ALA A 243 -16.26 -30.58 -32.94
C ALA A 243 -16.15 -30.25 -31.44
N LEU A 244 -16.76 -29.13 -31.02
CA LEU A 244 -16.79 -28.72 -29.61
C LEU A 244 -17.64 -29.69 -28.79
N THR A 245 -18.80 -30.09 -29.31
CA THR A 245 -19.69 -31.08 -28.67
C THR A 245 -18.97 -32.41 -28.46
N HIS A 246 -18.25 -32.92 -29.47
CA HIS A 246 -17.48 -34.15 -29.34
C HIS A 246 -16.37 -34.03 -28.29
N GLU A 247 -15.68 -32.88 -28.23
CA GLU A 247 -14.68 -32.63 -27.19
C GLU A 247 -15.31 -32.60 -25.79
N CYS A 248 -16.44 -31.93 -25.62
CA CYS A 248 -17.20 -31.91 -24.38
C CYS A 248 -17.63 -33.32 -23.95
N GLN A 249 -18.18 -34.13 -24.86
CA GLN A 249 -18.55 -35.52 -24.57
C GLN A 249 -17.33 -36.34 -24.11
N THR A 250 -16.19 -36.17 -24.79
CA THR A 250 -14.94 -36.85 -24.43
C THR A 250 -14.47 -36.47 -23.02
N LEU A 251 -14.58 -35.19 -22.64
CA LEU A 251 -14.20 -34.73 -21.30
C LEU A 251 -15.20 -35.20 -20.24
N TYR A 252 -16.51 -35.17 -20.55
CA TYR A 252 -17.57 -35.61 -19.65
C TYR A 252 -17.40 -37.07 -19.21
N THR A 253 -16.95 -37.96 -20.12
CA THR A 253 -16.67 -39.37 -19.77
C THR A 253 -15.51 -39.56 -18.80
N LYS A 254 -14.68 -38.54 -18.58
CA LYS A 254 -13.52 -38.58 -17.67
C LYS A 254 -13.84 -38.06 -16.27
N LEU A 255 -14.99 -37.42 -16.08
CA LEU A 255 -15.42 -36.92 -14.78
C LEU A 255 -15.80 -38.08 -13.87
N ASP A 256 -15.52 -37.92 -12.58
CA ASP A 256 -16.04 -38.82 -11.55
C ASP A 256 -17.54 -38.55 -11.28
N GLU A 257 -18.17 -39.36 -10.43
CA GLU A 257 -19.61 -39.20 -10.15
C GLU A 257 -19.91 -37.95 -9.31
N GLU A 258 -18.98 -37.48 -8.47
CA GLU A 258 -19.16 -36.28 -7.65
C GLU A 258 -19.12 -35.02 -8.54
N GLU A 259 -18.20 -34.95 -9.49
CA GLU A 259 -18.09 -33.85 -10.46
C GLU A 259 -19.29 -33.76 -11.41
N LYS A 260 -19.98 -34.88 -11.66
CA LYS A 260 -21.17 -34.93 -12.53
C LYS A 260 -22.40 -34.24 -11.95
N GLU A 261 -22.40 -33.96 -10.64
CA GLU A 261 -23.45 -33.22 -9.95
C GLU A 261 -23.29 -31.69 -10.05
N ASN A 262 -22.24 -31.20 -10.72
CA ASN A 262 -21.99 -29.77 -10.85
C ASN A 262 -23.00 -29.05 -11.77
N ASP A 263 -23.56 -27.93 -11.30
CA ASP A 263 -24.57 -27.12 -11.99
C ASP A 263 -24.16 -26.67 -13.41
N ILE A 264 -22.86 -26.47 -13.66
CA ILE A 264 -22.33 -26.08 -14.98
C ILE A 264 -22.67 -27.15 -16.05
N LEU A 265 -22.73 -28.41 -15.65
CA LEU A 265 -23.04 -29.51 -16.56
C LEU A 265 -24.51 -29.50 -16.97
N ASP A 266 -25.41 -29.05 -16.10
CA ASP A 266 -26.82 -28.89 -16.45
C ASP A 266 -27.02 -27.74 -17.44
N ASP A 267 -26.31 -26.63 -17.24
CA ASP A 267 -26.26 -25.54 -18.22
C ASP A 267 -25.70 -26.00 -19.58
N LEU A 268 -24.64 -26.82 -19.56
CA LEU A 268 -24.06 -27.37 -20.79
C LEU A 268 -24.98 -28.40 -21.46
N ARG A 269 -25.70 -29.22 -20.70
CA ARG A 269 -26.72 -30.17 -21.23
C ARG A 269 -27.88 -29.44 -21.89
N ALA A 270 -28.24 -28.26 -21.38
CA ALA A 270 -29.26 -27.42 -21.99
C ALA A 270 -28.78 -26.82 -23.33
N LEU A 271 -27.47 -26.69 -23.56
CA LEU A 271 -26.89 -26.19 -24.81
C LEU A 271 -26.64 -27.31 -25.83
N ILE A 272 -26.11 -28.46 -25.40
CA ILE A 272 -25.69 -29.57 -26.26
C ILE A 272 -26.02 -30.93 -25.62
N GLN A 273 -26.21 -31.96 -26.45
CA GLN A 273 -26.38 -33.33 -25.94
C GLN A 273 -25.02 -33.89 -25.47
N LEU A 274 -24.81 -33.92 -24.15
CA LEU A 274 -23.58 -34.40 -23.51
C LEU A 274 -23.51 -35.93 -23.32
N ILE A 275 -24.66 -36.60 -23.21
CA ILE A 275 -24.72 -38.05 -23.08
C ILE A 275 -24.68 -38.63 -24.50
N PRO A 276 -23.70 -39.49 -24.84
CA PRO A 276 -23.73 -40.23 -26.09
C PRO A 276 -25.07 -40.97 -26.14
N GLN A 277 -25.87 -40.77 -27.19
CA GLN A 277 -26.93 -41.72 -27.48
C GLN A 277 -26.22 -43.04 -27.71
N GLU A 278 -26.29 -43.94 -26.72
CA GLU A 278 -26.09 -45.35 -27.01
C GLU A 278 -27.08 -45.62 -28.15
N GLU A 279 -26.54 -45.97 -29.33
CA GLU A 279 -27.35 -46.60 -30.35
C GLU A 279 -27.95 -47.82 -29.66
N GLU A 280 -29.20 -47.71 -29.19
CA GLU A 280 -30.04 -48.85 -28.86
C GLU A 280 -30.11 -49.68 -30.15
N GLU A 281 -29.13 -50.56 -30.33
CA GLU A 281 -29.19 -51.67 -31.26
C GLU A 281 -30.40 -52.51 -30.85
N ASN A 282 -31.56 -52.20 -31.45
CA ASN A 282 -32.67 -53.09 -31.73
C ASN A 282 -32.78 -54.34 -30.83
N GLU A 283 -33.11 -54.19 -29.55
CA GLU A 283 -33.78 -55.24 -28.76
C GLU A 283 -35.30 -55.17 -29.00
N TYR A 284 -35.71 -55.33 -30.26
CA TYR A 284 -37.11 -55.57 -30.65
C TYR A 284 -37.16 -56.70 -31.68
N ASP A 285 -36.80 -57.92 -31.26
CA ASP A 285 -37.36 -59.15 -31.82
C ASP A 285 -36.91 -60.38 -31.02
N ASP A 286 -37.41 -60.54 -29.78
CA ASP A 286 -37.62 -61.86 -29.18
C ASP A 286 -38.35 -61.74 -27.83
N GLN A 287 -39.68 -61.58 -27.88
CA GLN A 287 -40.63 -62.25 -26.96
C GLN A 287 -42.08 -61.87 -27.28
N LEU A 288 -42.54 -62.29 -28.45
CA LEU A 288 -43.92 -62.76 -28.58
C LEU A 288 -43.97 -64.17 -27.99
N ASN A 289 -44.54 -64.32 -26.79
CA ASN A 289 -45.41 -65.43 -26.36
C ASN A 289 -45.41 -65.57 -24.82
N ALA A 290 -46.45 -65.07 -24.16
CA ALA A 290 -47.38 -65.90 -23.37
C ALA A 290 -48.35 -65.05 -22.53
N SER A 291 -49.64 -65.23 -22.83
CA SER A 291 -50.80 -65.28 -21.92
C SER A 291 -51.10 -64.02 -21.09
N GLU A 292 -52.12 -63.23 -21.45
CA GLU A 292 -53.52 -63.44 -21.03
C GLU A 292 -53.67 -63.91 -19.57
N ASN A 293 -54.01 -63.01 -18.63
CA ASN A 293 -55.35 -62.96 -18.04
C ASN A 293 -55.52 -61.93 -16.89
N GLU A 294 -56.73 -61.35 -16.90
CA GLU A 294 -57.60 -60.96 -15.77
C GLU A 294 -57.38 -59.65 -14.96
N GLU A 295 -58.25 -58.69 -15.32
CA GLU A 295 -59.11 -57.81 -14.49
C GLU A 295 -59.05 -57.90 -12.95
N THR A 296 -58.92 -56.75 -12.27
CA THR A 296 -59.91 -56.13 -11.31
C THR A 296 -59.26 -54.89 -10.63
N SER A 297 -59.74 -53.65 -10.88
CA SER A 297 -60.76 -52.87 -10.15
C SER A 297 -60.36 -52.33 -8.76
N MET A 298 -60.44 -50.98 -8.62
CA MET A 298 -60.87 -50.14 -7.47
C MET A 298 -60.19 -50.36 -6.09
N ASP A 299 -59.99 -49.41 -5.17
CA ASP A 299 -60.57 -48.10 -4.89
C ASP A 299 -59.62 -47.34 -3.92
N GLN A 300 -59.93 -46.06 -3.73
CA GLN A 300 -59.37 -45.03 -2.86
C GLN A 300 -59.16 -45.41 -1.37
N SER A 301 -58.19 -44.79 -0.69
CA SER A 301 -58.48 -43.96 0.49
C SER A 301 -57.29 -43.14 1.00
N LEU A 302 -57.61 -41.87 1.26
CA LEU A 302 -56.88 -40.84 1.99
C LEU A 302 -56.70 -41.18 3.50
N VAL A 303 -56.00 -40.28 4.20
CA VAL A 303 -55.99 -39.97 5.65
C VAL A 303 -54.75 -40.42 6.45
N ASP A 304 -53.77 -39.50 6.54
CA ASP A 304 -53.41 -38.71 7.74
C ASP A 304 -53.33 -39.40 9.12
N LEU A 305 -52.21 -39.22 9.82
CA LEU A 305 -52.09 -38.87 11.26
C LEU A 305 -50.62 -38.94 11.75
N SER A 306 -50.02 -37.75 11.90
CA SER A 306 -49.50 -37.19 13.17
C SER A 306 -48.66 -38.00 14.18
N ILE A 307 -47.47 -37.42 14.45
CA ILE A 307 -46.96 -36.94 15.78
C ILE A 307 -46.06 -37.85 16.66
N ASP A 308 -45.06 -37.15 17.23
CA ASP A 308 -44.10 -37.42 18.32
C ASP A 308 -42.83 -38.24 17.95
N GLY A 309 -41.60 -37.77 18.17
CA GLY A 309 -41.10 -36.71 19.04
C GLY A 309 -39.97 -37.28 19.89
N PHE A 310 -38.71 -36.92 19.63
CA PHE A 310 -37.63 -37.08 20.60
C PHE A 310 -36.61 -35.95 20.50
N ASN A 311 -36.61 -35.16 21.58
CA ASN A 311 -35.58 -34.23 22.00
C ASN A 311 -34.33 -34.98 22.49
N THR A 312 -33.15 -34.49 22.10
CA THR A 312 -31.87 -34.49 22.83
C THR A 312 -30.88 -33.83 21.86
N GLY A 313 -30.37 -32.60 22.03
CA GLY A 313 -29.96 -31.96 23.26
C GLY A 313 -28.59 -32.50 23.66
N ASP A 314 -27.52 -32.02 23.01
CA ASP A 314 -26.28 -31.79 23.75
C ASP A 314 -25.34 -30.79 23.09
N SER A 315 -24.78 -29.97 23.98
CA SER A 315 -23.85 -28.87 23.82
C SER A 315 -22.43 -29.41 23.72
N PHE A 316 -21.59 -28.82 22.86
CA PHE A 316 -20.14 -28.89 23.03
C PHE A 316 -19.49 -27.52 22.78
N THR A 317 -18.99 -26.97 23.89
CA THR A 317 -18.06 -25.86 24.02
C THR A 317 -16.62 -26.29 23.77
N ASP A 318 -15.80 -25.32 23.36
CA ASP A 318 -14.37 -25.14 23.65
C ASP A 318 -13.37 -26.22 23.23
N LEU A 319 -12.39 -25.81 22.41
CA LEU A 319 -10.97 -26.04 22.71
C LEU A 319 -10.07 -25.11 21.87
N ALA A 320 -9.65 -24.02 22.51
CA ALA A 320 -8.41 -23.34 22.18
C ALA A 320 -7.21 -24.23 22.54
N SER A 321 -6.22 -24.33 21.67
CA SER A 321 -4.90 -24.92 21.98
C SER A 321 -3.81 -24.17 21.22
N ASP A 322 -3.30 -23.15 21.91
CA ASP A 322 -1.90 -23.03 22.32
C ASP A 322 -0.87 -23.89 21.56
N MET A 323 -0.06 -23.25 20.71
CA MET A 323 1.25 -23.77 20.29
C MET A 323 2.28 -22.64 20.24
N LEU A 324 2.88 -22.39 21.40
CA LEU A 324 4.21 -21.82 21.55
C LEU A 324 5.26 -22.85 21.11
N VAL A 325 6.12 -22.50 20.16
CA VAL A 325 7.40 -23.22 19.94
C VAL A 325 8.55 -22.21 19.86
N ASP A 326 9.42 -22.36 20.86
CA ASP A 326 10.76 -21.82 20.99
C ASP A 326 11.58 -21.89 19.70
N SER A 327 12.36 -20.85 19.42
CA SER A 327 13.44 -20.90 18.45
C SER A 327 14.68 -20.21 19.02
N GLN A 328 15.63 -21.01 19.50
CA GLN A 328 17.03 -20.60 19.69
C GLN A 328 17.92 -21.14 18.55
N PRO A 329 19.04 -20.46 18.27
CA PRO A 329 19.72 -20.53 16.97
C PRO A 329 20.85 -21.57 16.96
N HIS A 330 21.03 -22.24 15.81
CA HIS A 330 22.25 -22.99 15.53
C HIS A 330 23.09 -22.33 14.44
N GLN A 331 24.39 -22.27 14.76
CA GLN A 331 25.48 -21.66 14.04
C GLN A 331 25.92 -22.50 12.82
N ASN A 332 26.36 -21.77 11.79
CA ASN A 332 27.46 -21.98 10.86
C ASN A 332 27.76 -23.40 10.33
N GLN A 333 27.80 -23.52 9.00
CA GLN A 333 28.95 -24.13 8.34
C GLN A 333 29.14 -23.61 6.90
N ASP A 334 30.39 -23.21 6.63
CA ASP A 334 30.93 -22.71 5.37
C ASP A 334 30.97 -23.77 4.27
N THR A 335 30.70 -23.38 3.02
CA THR A 335 31.26 -24.04 1.83
C THR A 335 31.47 -23.03 0.69
N PRO A 336 32.62 -23.05 -0.02
CA PRO A 336 32.99 -22.08 -1.06
C PRO A 336 32.57 -22.53 -2.49
N PRO A 337 32.76 -21.69 -3.53
CA PRO A 337 31.81 -21.55 -4.64
C PRO A 337 32.13 -22.42 -5.86
N SER A 338 31.09 -22.76 -6.64
CA SER A 338 31.24 -23.35 -7.97
C SER A 338 30.86 -22.35 -9.06
N LEU A 339 31.84 -22.05 -9.91
CA LEU A 339 31.75 -21.31 -11.17
C LEU A 339 31.20 -22.22 -12.27
N LEU A 340 30.16 -21.79 -12.99
CA LEU A 340 29.80 -22.22 -14.36
C LEU A 340 28.92 -21.11 -14.95
N THR A 341 29.52 -20.07 -15.54
CA THR A 341 29.62 -19.87 -17.00
C THR A 341 28.59 -20.62 -17.82
N ASN A 342 27.55 -19.93 -18.29
CA ASN A 342 26.95 -20.23 -19.59
C ASN A 342 26.45 -18.94 -20.26
N LEU A 343 26.89 -18.77 -21.51
CA LEU A 343 26.75 -17.61 -22.37
C LEU A 343 25.67 -17.88 -23.42
N GLY A 344 24.75 -16.92 -23.57
CA GLY A 344 24.14 -16.51 -24.85
C GLY A 344 22.64 -16.82 -25.04
N PRO A 345 21.96 -16.17 -26.01
CA PRO A 345 22.32 -14.96 -26.75
C PRO A 345 21.31 -13.80 -26.60
N LEU A 346 21.83 -12.57 -26.67
CA LEU A 346 21.09 -11.31 -26.81
C LEU A 346 20.48 -11.21 -28.21
N TYR A 347 19.16 -11.00 -28.29
CA TYR A 347 18.51 -10.51 -29.50
C TYR A 347 18.13 -9.03 -29.34
N PRO A 348 18.42 -8.17 -30.34
CA PRO A 348 18.10 -6.75 -30.29
C PRO A 348 16.64 -6.49 -30.68
N PHE A 349 15.94 -5.74 -29.84
CA PHE A 349 14.58 -5.25 -30.08
C PHE A 349 14.64 -4.09 -31.09
N MET A 350 14.30 -4.35 -32.35
CA MET A 350 14.07 -3.33 -33.37
C MET A 350 12.60 -2.91 -33.35
N MET A 351 12.35 -1.64 -33.08
CA MET A 351 11.07 -1.00 -33.39
C MET A 351 11.06 -0.60 -34.87
N GLN A 352 10.09 -1.11 -35.62
CA GLN A 352 9.67 -0.53 -36.89
C GLN A 352 8.22 -0.08 -36.78
N ASN A 353 8.02 1.17 -37.18
CA ASN A 353 6.75 1.76 -37.55
C ASN A 353 6.08 0.90 -38.62
N ASP A 354 4.76 0.72 -38.52
CA ASP A 354 3.93 1.16 -39.63
C ASP A 354 2.49 1.45 -39.22
N SER A 355 1.97 2.46 -39.90
CA SER A 355 0.63 2.99 -39.76
C SER A 355 -0.33 2.19 -40.64
N THR A 356 -1.50 1.81 -40.13
CA THR A 356 -2.74 1.82 -40.94
C THR A 356 -3.98 1.74 -40.04
N SER A 357 -4.70 2.84 -40.07
CA SER A 357 -6.12 3.09 -39.76
C SER A 357 -7.10 1.91 -39.78
N ARG A 358 -7.95 1.81 -38.75
CA ARG A 358 -9.40 2.09 -38.84
C ARG A 358 -10.12 2.06 -37.48
N VAL A 359 -10.76 3.19 -37.20
CA VAL A 359 -12.03 3.41 -36.46
C VAL A 359 -12.25 2.58 -35.19
N ARG A 360 -11.87 3.17 -34.04
CA ARG A 360 -12.49 2.87 -32.74
C ARG A 360 -13.28 4.10 -32.28
N VAL A 361 -14.57 3.89 -32.06
CA VAL A 361 -15.40 4.75 -31.22
C VAL A 361 -15.04 4.42 -29.78
N THR A 362 -14.11 5.18 -29.20
CA THR A 362 -13.93 5.24 -27.75
C THR A 362 -14.60 6.52 -27.28
N GLN A 363 -15.69 6.38 -26.54
CA GLN A 363 -16.23 7.45 -25.71
C GLN A 363 -15.19 7.86 -24.66
N PRO A 364 -15.16 9.14 -24.27
CA PRO A 364 -14.09 9.70 -23.47
C PRO A 364 -14.27 9.29 -22.01
N TYR A 365 -13.28 8.56 -21.47
CA TYR A 365 -13.05 8.52 -20.04
C TYR A 365 -12.87 9.95 -19.53
N GLY A 366 -13.57 10.27 -18.45
CA GLY A 366 -13.40 11.53 -17.73
C GLY A 366 -11.93 11.74 -17.40
N LEU A 367 -11.49 12.99 -17.58
CA LEU A 367 -10.20 13.49 -17.12
C LEU A 367 -10.08 13.22 -15.61
N VAL A 368 -9.49 12.10 -15.23
CA VAL A 368 -8.94 11.92 -13.89
C VAL A 368 -7.76 12.87 -13.81
N VAL A 369 -7.92 13.92 -13.01
CA VAL A 369 -6.83 14.84 -12.65
C VAL A 369 -5.80 14.01 -11.90
N GLN A 370 -4.73 13.60 -12.59
CA GLN A 370 -3.57 12.94 -11.99
C GLN A 370 -2.86 13.94 -11.05
N GLN A 371 -3.27 13.99 -9.79
CA GLN A 371 -2.47 14.56 -8.71
C GLN A 371 -1.51 13.47 -8.21
N GLY A 372 -0.42 13.25 -8.94
CA GLY A 372 0.72 12.47 -8.45
C GLY A 372 1.77 13.39 -7.81
N PHE A 373 2.59 12.85 -6.90
CA PHE A 373 3.68 13.55 -6.19
C PHE A 373 4.68 14.31 -7.09
N PHE A 374 4.75 13.99 -8.39
CA PHE A 374 5.61 14.66 -9.37
C PHE A 374 4.85 15.44 -10.45
N ALA A 375 3.52 15.49 -10.41
CA ALA A 375 2.78 16.31 -11.36
C ALA A 375 3.14 17.80 -11.13
N PRO A 376 3.49 18.58 -12.18
CA PRO A 376 3.68 20.02 -12.03
C PRO A 376 2.35 20.61 -11.59
N SER A 377 2.25 20.98 -10.31
CA SER A 377 1.06 21.56 -9.73
C SER A 377 0.79 22.91 -10.41
N SER A 378 -0.10 22.95 -11.39
CA SER A 378 -0.66 24.18 -11.96
C SER A 378 -1.80 24.73 -11.10
N TYR A 379 -1.74 24.52 -9.78
CA TYR A 379 -2.54 25.26 -8.81
C TYR A 379 -1.72 26.42 -8.28
N PRO A 380 -2.32 27.62 -8.14
CA PRO A 380 -1.65 28.70 -7.45
C PRO A 380 -1.30 28.18 -6.06
N SER A 381 -0.03 28.34 -5.70
CA SER A 381 0.51 28.16 -4.34
C SER A 381 -0.53 28.60 -3.31
N GLN A 382 -1.33 27.64 -2.82
CA GLN A 382 -2.05 27.84 -1.58
C GLN A 382 -0.95 28.04 -0.56
N GLN A 383 -0.93 29.24 0.01
CA GLN A 383 0.07 29.67 0.95
C GLN A 383 0.24 28.60 2.01
N LEU A 384 1.50 28.18 2.19
CA LEU A 384 2.11 27.65 3.40
C LEU A 384 1.31 28.09 4.66
N GLY A 385 0.27 27.33 5.00
CA GLY A 385 -0.74 27.76 5.98
C GLY A 385 -0.56 27.15 7.36
N ASP A 386 0.42 26.26 7.53
CA ASP A 386 0.61 25.51 8.78
C ASP A 386 2.10 25.34 9.11
N GLU A 387 2.94 26.31 8.73
CA GLU A 387 4.29 26.38 9.29
C GLU A 387 4.15 26.78 10.77
N MET A 388 4.58 25.90 11.67
CA MET A 388 4.42 26.11 13.11
C MET A 388 5.11 27.42 13.53
N PRO A 389 4.39 28.37 14.15
CA PRO A 389 4.88 29.73 14.36
C PRO A 389 6.17 29.78 15.20
N TYR A 390 6.32 28.82 16.12
CA TYR A 390 7.50 28.69 17.01
C TYR A 390 8.77 28.26 16.27
N SER A 391 8.67 27.30 15.35
CA SER A 391 9.81 26.81 14.57
C SER A 391 10.38 27.91 13.68
N ARG A 392 9.50 28.63 12.98
CA ARG A 392 9.87 29.78 12.16
C ARG A 392 10.46 30.91 13.00
N ALA A 393 9.84 31.24 14.14
CA ALA A 393 10.35 32.26 15.05
C ALA A 393 11.77 31.92 15.56
N LEU A 394 12.03 30.66 15.93
CA LEU A 394 13.37 30.20 16.33
C LEU A 394 14.39 30.37 15.20
N GLN A 395 14.06 29.92 14.00
CA GLN A 395 14.94 30.04 12.83
C GLN A 395 15.30 31.50 12.53
N LEU A 396 14.31 32.40 12.56
CA LEU A 396 14.50 33.82 12.27
C LEU A 396 15.29 34.53 13.38
N ALA A 397 15.02 34.21 14.65
CA ALA A 397 15.75 34.76 15.78
C ALA A 397 17.23 34.36 15.74
N LEU A 398 17.52 33.08 15.48
CA LEU A 398 18.88 32.59 15.32
C LEU A 398 19.57 33.20 14.08
N LYS A 399 18.86 33.31 12.96
CA LYS A 399 19.36 33.97 11.75
C LYS A 399 19.71 35.44 12.01
N LYS A 400 18.90 36.15 12.79
CA LYS A 400 19.13 37.55 13.13
C LYS A 400 20.43 37.74 13.91
N ILE A 401 20.65 36.97 14.98
CA ILE A 401 21.86 37.13 15.81
C ILE A 401 23.15 36.74 15.08
N VAL A 402 23.07 35.90 14.04
CA VAL A 402 24.24 35.52 13.23
C VAL A 402 24.42 36.36 11.96
N THR A 403 23.49 37.26 11.63
CA THR A 403 23.49 38.02 10.38
C THR A 403 24.80 38.79 10.19
N HIS A 404 25.28 39.45 11.26
CA HIS A 404 26.51 40.23 11.26
C HIS A 404 27.77 39.44 11.63
N SER A 405 27.66 38.12 11.86
CA SER A 405 28.81 37.29 12.17
C SER A 405 29.61 36.98 10.91
N ASN A 406 30.93 37.23 10.99
CA ASN A 406 31.92 36.86 9.99
C ASN A 406 32.76 35.65 10.40
N GLN A 407 32.42 34.99 11.51
CA GLN A 407 33.22 33.91 12.08
C GLN A 407 32.44 32.59 12.05
N PRO A 408 32.86 31.59 11.24
CA PRO A 408 32.27 30.25 11.22
C PRO A 408 32.23 29.61 12.61
N ARG A 409 33.27 29.84 13.42
CA ARG A 409 33.35 29.36 14.80
C ARG A 409 32.21 29.86 15.69
N PHE A 410 31.71 31.08 15.48
CA PHE A 410 30.56 31.57 16.25
C PHE A 410 29.27 30.81 15.90
N LEU A 411 29.05 30.52 14.62
CA LEU A 411 27.93 29.69 14.15
C LEU A 411 28.00 28.28 14.74
N ALA A 412 29.20 27.66 14.66
CA ALA A 412 29.49 26.35 15.22
C ALA A 412 29.24 26.31 16.74
N ASN A 413 29.67 27.35 17.47
CA ASN A 413 29.43 27.48 18.90
C ASN A 413 27.93 27.50 19.24
N ILE A 414 27.09 28.21 18.46
CA ILE A 414 25.64 28.25 18.69
C ILE A 414 25.03 26.86 18.50
N VAL A 415 25.33 26.17 17.39
CA VAL A 415 24.83 24.79 17.17
C VAL A 415 25.33 23.84 18.26
N SER A 416 26.57 24.01 18.74
CA SER A 416 27.11 23.24 19.85
C SER A 416 26.36 23.49 21.17
N LEU A 417 25.85 24.71 21.42
CA LEU A 417 25.02 24.97 22.61
C LEU A 417 23.67 24.26 22.50
N ILE A 418 23.09 24.21 21.30
CA ILE A 418 21.84 23.47 21.09
C ILE A 418 22.09 21.96 21.29
N ALA A 419 23.22 21.44 20.81
CA ALA A 419 23.62 20.05 21.08
C ALA A 419 23.79 19.79 22.60
N ASP A 420 24.40 20.72 23.33
CA ASP A 420 24.54 20.63 24.79
C ASP A 420 23.19 20.60 25.52
N PHE A 421 22.18 21.30 25.01
CA PHE A 421 20.83 21.31 25.57
C PHE A 421 20.23 19.90 25.55
N PHE A 422 20.32 19.20 24.40
CA PHE A 422 19.83 17.83 24.27
C PHE A 422 20.70 16.80 25.01
N CYS A 423 22.03 16.98 25.04
CA CYS A 423 22.92 16.15 25.86
C CYS A 423 22.58 16.15 27.35
N ARG A 424 22.00 17.26 27.84
CA ARG A 424 21.59 17.41 29.25
C ARG A 424 20.17 16.95 29.52
N PHE A 425 19.46 16.41 28.52
CA PHE A 425 18.08 15.94 28.62
C PHE A 425 17.11 17.03 29.10
N ARG A 426 17.28 18.27 28.62
CA ARG A 426 16.45 19.42 29.02
C ARG A 426 15.23 19.64 28.12
N ALA A 427 15.01 18.78 27.13
CA ALA A 427 13.84 18.87 26.26
C ALA A 427 12.71 18.01 26.84
N ASP A 428 11.78 18.65 27.53
CA ASP A 428 10.59 17.99 28.06
C ASP A 428 9.79 17.36 26.91
N GLY A 429 9.27 16.16 27.15
CA GLY A 429 8.55 15.38 26.13
C GLY A 429 9.42 14.60 25.14
N ILE A 430 10.74 14.85 25.07
CA ILE A 430 11.64 14.09 24.19
C ILE A 430 12.27 12.92 24.95
N GLN A 431 12.10 11.71 24.43
CA GLN A 431 12.73 10.53 24.99
C GLN A 431 14.26 10.65 25.01
N LYS A 432 14.88 10.13 26.08
CA LYS A 432 16.34 10.19 26.31
C LYS A 432 17.16 9.71 25.11
N GLN A 433 16.71 8.64 24.45
CA GLN A 433 17.39 8.06 23.29
C GLN A 433 17.37 9.03 22.10
N ASN A 434 16.22 9.63 21.81
CA ASN A 434 16.07 10.61 20.73
C ASN A 434 16.92 11.86 21.00
N ALA A 435 16.94 12.35 22.25
CA ALA A 435 17.81 13.47 22.63
C ALA A 435 19.31 13.17 22.42
N ILE A 436 19.77 11.93 22.65
CA ILE A 436 21.15 11.53 22.37
C ILE A 436 21.44 11.58 20.87
N VAL A 437 20.51 11.11 20.03
CA VAL A 437 20.65 11.13 18.56
C VAL A 437 20.65 12.57 18.04
N LEU A 438 19.72 13.42 18.51
CA LEU A 438 19.68 14.85 18.16
C LEU A 438 21.00 15.55 18.50
N ALA A 439 21.52 15.31 19.72
CA ALA A 439 22.79 15.90 20.12
C ALA A 439 23.95 15.42 19.24
N PHE A 440 23.97 14.13 18.90
CA PHE A 440 24.98 13.56 18.02
C PHE A 440 24.94 14.20 16.61
N ASP A 441 23.77 14.32 15.99
CA ASP A 441 23.58 14.97 14.68
C ASP A 441 24.01 16.44 14.70
N LEU A 442 23.60 17.18 15.72
CA LEU A 442 23.98 18.58 15.88
C LEU A 442 25.50 18.73 16.01
N TYR A 443 26.19 17.87 16.78
CA TYR A 443 27.65 17.92 16.83
C TYR A 443 28.30 17.55 15.49
N GLN A 444 27.72 16.66 14.69
CA GLN A 444 28.22 16.43 13.33
C GLN A 444 28.10 17.69 12.48
N HIS A 445 26.98 18.41 12.58
CA HIS A 445 26.81 19.72 11.92
C HIS A 445 27.81 20.76 12.41
N VAL A 446 28.15 20.77 13.70
CA VAL A 446 29.22 21.64 14.25
C VAL A 446 30.54 21.39 13.53
N ILE A 447 30.95 20.12 13.35
CA ILE A 447 32.19 19.76 12.62
C ILE A 447 32.11 20.14 11.14
N LYS A 448 30.92 20.07 10.54
CA LYS A 448 30.72 20.56 9.17
C LYS A 448 30.83 22.09 9.09
N ILE A 449 30.59 22.84 10.15
CA ILE A 449 30.73 24.31 10.15
C ILE A 449 32.15 24.73 10.51
N ASP A 450 32.74 24.10 11.52
CA ASP A 450 34.10 24.33 12.03
C ASP A 450 34.80 22.97 12.30
N PRO A 451 35.62 22.47 11.37
CA PRO A 451 36.27 21.16 11.47
C PRO A 451 37.20 21.01 12.67
N GLU A 452 37.74 22.12 13.17
CA GLU A 452 38.68 22.15 14.30
C GLU A 452 37.97 22.37 15.64
N HIS A 453 36.64 22.28 15.67
CA HIS A 453 35.83 22.54 16.86
C HIS A 453 36.03 21.45 17.93
N HIS A 454 37.07 21.63 18.75
CA HIS A 454 37.57 20.67 19.74
C HIS A 454 36.48 20.04 20.60
N ARG A 455 35.56 20.84 21.16
CA ARG A 455 34.48 20.35 22.01
C ARG A 455 33.53 19.40 21.30
N ALA A 456 33.23 19.66 20.03
CA ALA A 456 32.32 18.80 19.27
C ALA A 456 33.00 17.47 18.93
N ILE A 457 34.31 17.50 18.62
CA ILE A 457 35.11 16.28 18.42
C ILE A 457 35.12 15.43 19.69
N GLU A 458 35.35 16.03 20.85
CA GLU A 458 35.33 15.31 22.14
C GLU A 458 33.95 14.74 22.44
N LYS A 459 32.89 15.54 22.26
CA LYS A 459 31.52 15.11 22.51
C LYS A 459 31.04 14.01 21.58
N LEU A 460 31.43 14.03 20.30
CA LEU A 460 31.13 12.92 19.37
C LEU A 460 31.81 11.62 19.81
N LYS A 461 33.06 11.68 20.28
CA LYS A 461 33.76 10.51 20.83
C LYS A 461 33.11 9.99 22.11
N GLU A 462 32.73 10.89 23.01
CA GLU A 462 32.02 10.57 24.25
C GLU A 462 30.66 9.92 23.98
N LEU A 463 29.84 10.50 23.09
CA LEU A 463 28.54 9.94 22.72
C LEU A 463 28.68 8.58 22.02
N SER A 464 29.65 8.44 21.12
CA SER A 464 29.88 7.16 20.41
C SER A 464 30.35 6.06 21.35
N SER A 465 31.13 6.38 22.37
CA SER A 465 31.62 5.40 23.35
C SER A 465 30.56 5.06 24.41
N ASN A 466 29.86 6.05 24.95
CA ASN A 466 28.87 5.84 26.00
C ASN A 466 27.54 5.28 25.49
N HIS A 467 27.22 5.49 24.21
CA HIS A 467 25.94 5.08 23.60
C HIS A 467 26.15 4.24 22.34
N GLN A 468 27.18 3.39 22.32
CA GLN A 468 27.57 2.57 21.17
C GLN A 468 26.42 1.72 20.56
N PRO A 469 25.50 1.11 21.32
CA PRO A 469 24.38 0.37 20.72
C PRO A 469 23.42 1.25 19.91
N LEU A 470 23.16 2.46 20.40
CA LEU A 470 22.26 3.42 19.79
C LEU A 470 22.93 4.13 18.61
N ILE A 471 24.12 4.70 18.86
CA ILE A 471 24.87 5.47 17.88
C ILE A 471 25.51 4.58 16.81
N GLY A 472 25.98 3.38 17.14
CA GLY A 472 26.59 2.46 16.18
C GLY A 472 25.59 2.03 15.11
N SER A 473 24.40 1.63 15.52
CA SER A 473 23.27 1.33 14.62
C SER A 473 22.92 2.54 13.75
N TYR A 474 22.87 3.72 14.37
CA TYR A 474 22.56 4.98 13.69
C TYR A 474 23.65 5.43 12.69
N GLN A 475 24.94 5.19 13.01
CA GLN A 475 26.08 5.55 12.16
C GLN A 475 26.06 4.83 10.82
N HIS A 476 25.50 3.62 10.75
CA HIS A 476 25.28 2.92 9.47
C HIS A 476 24.33 3.68 8.52
N PHE A 477 23.43 4.49 9.07
CA PHE A 477 22.47 5.32 8.32
C PHE A 477 22.92 6.79 8.19
N SER A 478 24.02 7.18 8.84
CA SER A 478 24.64 8.49 8.67
C SER A 478 25.77 8.35 7.66
N LYS A 479 25.70 9.03 6.51
CA LYS A 479 26.79 8.96 5.52
C LYS A 479 28.14 9.27 6.19
N PRO A 480 29.22 8.52 5.88
CA PRO A 480 30.55 8.91 6.32
C PRO A 480 30.80 10.35 5.84
N PRO A 481 31.37 11.22 6.70
CA PRO A 481 31.58 12.61 6.33
C PRO A 481 32.42 12.66 5.05
N SER A 482 31.87 13.28 3.99
CA SER A 482 32.64 13.64 2.80
C SER A 482 33.94 14.33 3.22
N PRO A 483 35.05 14.16 2.47
CA PRO A 483 36.33 14.75 2.85
C PRO A 483 36.15 16.23 3.19
N ILE A 484 36.45 16.55 4.45
CA ILE A 484 36.17 17.86 5.02
C ILE A 484 37.05 18.87 4.28
N PRO A 485 36.47 19.88 3.60
CA PRO A 485 37.27 20.90 2.95
C PRO A 485 38.09 21.64 4.02
N THR A 486 39.40 21.72 3.83
CA THR A 486 40.35 22.31 4.79
C THR A 486 40.10 23.81 5.02
N SER A 487 39.31 24.47 4.17
CA SER A 487 38.80 25.82 4.39
C SER A 487 37.35 25.95 3.90
N ILE A 488 36.42 26.14 4.84
CA ILE A 488 35.01 26.41 4.50
C ILE A 488 34.82 27.91 4.32
N GLN A 489 34.27 28.32 3.17
CA GLN A 489 33.87 29.71 2.96
C GLN A 489 32.74 30.09 3.92
N LEU A 490 32.73 31.34 4.40
CA LEU A 490 31.73 31.84 5.35
C LEU A 490 30.28 31.65 4.86
N SER A 491 30.03 31.80 3.56
CA SER A 491 28.73 31.54 2.94
C SER A 491 28.31 30.07 3.11
N GLY A 492 29.24 29.13 2.90
CA GLY A 492 29.03 27.70 3.14
C GLY A 492 28.76 27.38 4.61
N ALA A 493 29.45 28.06 5.53
CA ALA A 493 29.22 27.91 6.97
C ALA A 493 27.82 28.41 7.39
N LYS A 494 27.36 29.55 6.85
CA LYS A 494 26.00 30.07 7.09
C LYS A 494 24.92 29.14 6.54
N ASN A 495 25.10 28.59 5.34
CA ASN A 495 24.15 27.64 4.77
C ASN A 495 24.04 26.37 5.62
N ARG A 496 25.17 25.80 6.05
CA ARG A 496 25.20 24.63 6.95
C ARG A 496 24.58 24.93 8.31
N PHE A 497 24.78 26.14 8.82
CA PHE A 497 24.11 26.60 10.04
C PHE A 497 22.59 26.62 9.87
N TYR A 498 22.06 27.26 8.83
CA TYR A 498 20.61 27.31 8.60
C TYR A 498 20.01 25.92 8.41
N GLN A 499 20.67 25.08 7.61
CA GLN A 499 20.28 23.69 7.43
C GLN A 499 20.22 22.93 8.76
N ALA A 500 21.20 23.11 9.64
CA ALA A 500 21.19 22.43 10.94
C ALA A 500 20.02 22.88 11.84
N ILE A 501 19.62 24.15 11.78
CA ILE A 501 18.47 24.66 12.55
C ILE A 501 17.15 24.18 11.95
N GLU A 502 17.03 24.17 10.63
CA GLU A 502 15.86 23.69 9.91
C GLU A 502 15.63 22.19 10.16
N GLU A 503 16.67 21.37 9.99
CA GLU A 503 16.62 19.93 10.28
C GLU A 503 16.24 19.67 11.75
N LEU A 504 16.78 20.47 12.68
CA LEU A 504 16.40 20.38 14.09
C LEU A 504 14.92 20.68 14.30
N THR A 505 14.38 21.76 13.73
CA THR A 505 12.97 22.11 13.91
C THR A 505 12.05 21.03 13.36
N ILE A 506 12.38 20.45 12.21
CA ILE A 506 11.63 19.33 11.63
C ILE A 506 11.72 18.10 12.55
N GLN A 507 12.91 17.78 13.06
CA GLN A 507 13.08 16.66 13.98
C GLN A 507 12.29 16.86 15.28
N LEU A 508 12.23 18.08 15.82
CA LEU A 508 11.42 18.40 17.00
C LEU A 508 9.93 18.23 16.74
N GLU A 509 9.43 18.75 15.63
CA GLU A 509 8.02 18.59 15.22
C GLU A 509 7.65 17.10 15.07
N CYS A 510 8.53 16.33 14.41
CA CYS A 510 8.36 14.89 14.25
C CYS A 510 8.36 14.14 15.59
N LEU A 511 9.28 14.49 16.50
CA LEU A 511 9.42 13.80 17.80
C LEU A 511 8.31 14.14 18.79
N LEU A 512 7.75 15.36 18.70
CA LEU A 512 6.71 15.86 19.59
C LEU A 512 5.30 15.73 19.01
N MET A 513 5.14 15.05 17.85
CA MET A 513 3.86 14.65 17.28
C MET A 513 2.88 15.81 17.02
N ASP A 514 3.39 16.98 16.60
CA ASP A 514 2.61 18.21 16.41
C ASP A 514 1.88 18.71 17.67
N ASP A 515 2.27 18.24 18.87
CA ASP A 515 1.79 18.78 20.14
C ASP A 515 2.35 20.20 20.30
N LYS A 516 1.51 21.19 19.94
CA LYS A 516 1.91 22.60 19.83
C LYS A 516 2.48 23.14 21.14
N ASP A 517 1.95 22.70 22.28
CA ASP A 517 2.37 23.14 23.60
C ASP A 517 3.76 22.59 23.94
N LYS A 518 4.02 21.31 23.65
CA LYS A 518 5.34 20.71 23.87
C LYS A 518 6.41 21.26 22.93
N ILE A 519 6.06 21.49 21.65
CA ILE A 519 6.99 22.09 20.68
C ILE A 519 7.35 23.51 21.13
N GLN A 520 6.35 24.30 21.54
CA GLN A 520 6.55 25.62 22.12
C GLN A 520 7.46 25.57 23.35
N GLU A 521 7.19 24.67 24.31
CA GLU A 521 8.00 24.52 25.53
C GLU A 521 9.45 24.15 25.21
N ALA A 522 9.67 23.17 24.34
CA ALA A 522 11.01 22.75 23.91
C ALA A 522 11.77 23.91 23.24
N ILE A 523 11.14 24.65 22.33
CA ILE A 523 11.75 25.79 21.64
C ILE A 523 12.06 26.94 22.61
N ASN A 524 11.13 27.27 23.51
CA ASN A 524 11.36 28.29 24.54
C ASN A 524 12.54 27.92 25.44
N ASN A 525 12.62 26.66 25.87
CA ASN A 525 13.72 26.15 26.68
C ASN A 525 15.07 26.21 25.93
N ILE A 526 15.08 26.00 24.60
CA ILE A 526 16.27 26.19 23.77
C ILE A 526 16.68 27.66 23.73
N ILE A 527 15.74 28.57 23.47
CA ILE A 527 16.00 30.03 23.43
C ILE A 527 16.57 30.51 24.76
N ASP A 528 15.94 30.13 25.88
CA ASP A 528 16.37 30.51 27.22
C ASP A 528 17.76 29.96 27.54
N PHE A 529 18.01 28.69 27.21
CA PHE A 529 19.32 28.07 27.41
C PHE A 529 20.42 28.77 26.61
N ILE A 530 20.19 29.06 25.33
CA ILE A 530 21.14 29.80 24.49
C ILE A 530 21.36 31.20 25.08
N GLY A 531 20.29 31.89 25.45
CA GLY A 531 20.32 33.23 26.04
C GLY A 531 21.19 33.27 27.30
N GLU A 532 20.97 32.36 28.26
CA GLU A 532 21.80 32.26 29.48
C GLU A 532 23.28 32.02 29.17
N LYS A 533 23.58 31.21 28.15
CA LYS A 533 24.96 30.91 27.74
C LYS A 533 25.63 32.10 27.04
N LEU A 534 24.88 32.90 26.31
CA LEU A 534 25.35 34.17 25.74
C LEU A 534 25.62 35.22 26.83
N THR A 535 24.72 35.37 27.80
CA THR A 535 24.90 36.32 28.92
C THR A 535 26.10 35.95 29.79
N SER A 536 26.35 34.66 30.02
CA SER A 536 27.54 34.22 30.78
C SER A 536 28.85 34.28 29.99
N GLY A 537 28.81 34.66 28.71
CA GLY A 537 29.99 34.74 27.85
C GLY A 537 30.56 33.38 27.45
N ALA A 538 29.77 32.30 27.54
CA ALA A 538 30.23 30.93 27.32
C ALA A 538 30.79 30.69 25.91
N ILE A 539 30.35 31.48 24.93
CA ILE A 539 30.77 31.35 23.52
C ILE A 539 31.39 32.62 22.92
N THR A 540 31.31 33.77 23.60
CA THR A 540 31.75 35.09 23.12
C THR A 540 33.00 35.62 23.84
N ARG A 541 33.60 34.85 24.77
CA ARG A 541 34.72 35.22 25.67
C ARG A 541 34.37 36.30 26.72
N LEU A 542 33.47 37.21 26.39
CA LEU A 542 32.90 38.21 27.28
C LEU A 542 31.38 38.04 27.34
N PRO A 543 30.73 38.31 28.49
CA PRO A 543 29.27 38.44 28.58
C PRO A 543 28.71 39.28 27.44
N SER A 544 27.67 38.77 26.75
CA SER A 544 27.02 39.49 25.64
C SER A 544 25.50 39.51 25.86
N PRO A 545 25.01 40.21 26.90
CA PRO A 545 23.57 40.31 27.17
C PRO A 545 22.80 40.92 25.99
N GLU A 546 23.43 41.78 25.19
CA GLU A 546 22.81 42.43 24.03
C GLU A 546 22.42 41.42 22.94
N ILE A 547 23.20 40.34 22.77
CA ILE A 547 22.88 39.27 21.81
C ILE A 547 21.70 38.43 22.32
N LYS A 548 21.60 38.21 23.64
CA LYS A 548 20.43 37.55 24.25
C LYS A 548 19.17 38.39 24.05
N GLU A 549 19.24 39.70 24.31
CA GLU A 549 18.11 40.61 24.11
C GLU A 549 17.65 40.57 22.65
N LEU A 550 18.57 40.65 21.69
CA LEU A 550 18.26 40.55 20.26
C LEU A 550 17.60 39.21 19.89
N LEU A 551 18.09 38.09 20.44
CA LEU A 551 17.52 36.75 20.22
C LEU A 551 16.07 36.68 20.72
N ILE A 552 15.86 37.05 21.98
CA ILE A 552 14.54 36.96 22.65
C ILE A 552 13.56 37.93 21.99
N GLN A 553 13.98 39.17 21.73
CA GLN A 553 13.16 40.17 21.08
C GLN A 553 12.69 39.71 19.69
N THR A 554 13.63 39.24 18.85
CA THR A 554 13.29 38.79 17.49
C THR A 554 12.35 37.58 17.51
N TYR A 555 12.56 36.66 18.46
CA TYR A 555 11.70 35.49 18.62
C TYR A 555 10.25 35.89 18.98
N TRP A 556 10.07 36.77 19.97
CA TRP A 556 8.73 37.20 20.37
C TRP A 556 8.05 38.13 19.35
N GLU A 557 8.81 38.96 18.64
CA GLU A 557 8.28 39.78 17.55
C GLU A 557 7.69 38.92 16.43
N GLU A 558 8.42 37.90 15.95
CA GLU A 558 7.91 37.00 14.91
C GLU A 558 6.69 36.20 15.40
N LEU A 559 6.69 35.74 16.66
CA LEU A 559 5.53 35.07 17.24
C LEU A 559 4.29 35.97 17.25
N GLN A 560 4.43 37.24 17.61
CA GLN A 560 3.32 38.19 17.61
C GLN A 560 2.80 38.49 16.20
N GLU A 561 3.69 38.57 15.20
CA GLU A 561 3.31 38.78 13.80
C GLU A 561 2.60 37.56 13.19
N SER A 562 2.93 36.35 13.67
CA SER A 562 2.35 35.09 13.18
C SER A 562 0.95 34.78 13.74
N ILE A 563 0.52 35.42 14.83
CA ILE A 563 -0.83 35.25 15.40
C ILE A 563 -1.81 36.13 14.63
N PRO A 564 -2.81 35.57 13.92
CA PRO A 564 -3.79 36.37 13.17
C PRO A 564 -4.51 37.34 14.10
N ASN A 565 -4.56 38.62 13.71
CA ASN A 565 -5.22 39.72 14.44
C ASN A 565 -6.73 39.51 14.74
N SER A 566 -7.34 38.38 14.36
CA SER A 566 -8.74 38.05 14.61
C SER A 566 -9.07 37.74 16.07
N MET A 567 -8.08 37.52 16.96
CA MET A 567 -8.32 37.33 18.40
C MET A 567 -8.10 38.57 19.28
N ASN A 568 -7.61 39.70 18.75
CA ASN A 568 -7.31 40.90 19.56
C ASN A 568 -8.53 41.83 19.82
N MET A 569 -9.76 41.43 19.47
CA MET A 569 -10.99 42.19 19.77
C MET A 569 -11.73 41.77 21.07
N LYS A 570 -11.02 41.25 22.08
CA LYS A 570 -11.56 41.09 23.44
C LYS A 570 -10.57 41.47 24.54
N ARG A 571 -10.07 42.71 24.52
CA ARG A 571 -9.68 43.42 25.75
C ARG A 571 -10.09 44.89 25.67
N ILE A 572 -11.36 45.14 26.00
CA ILE A 572 -11.79 46.39 26.63
C ILE A 572 -12.09 46.04 28.08
N ARG A 573 -11.18 46.42 28.98
CA ARG A 573 -11.45 47.17 30.22
C ARG A 573 -10.15 47.48 30.94
#